data_AF-A0A5C6C636-F1
#
_entry.id   AF-A0A5C6C636-F1
#
_cell.length_a   1.000
_cell.length_b   1.000
_cell.length_c   1.000
_cell.angle_alpha   90.00
_cell.angle_beta   90.00
_cell.angle_gamma   90.00
#
_symmetry.space_group_name_H-M   'P 1'
#
loop_
_entity.id
_entity.type
_entity.pdbx_description
1 polymer ?
#
loop_
_entity_poly.entity_id
_entity_poly.type
_entity_poly.pdbx_seq_one_letter_code
_entity_poly.pdbx_strand_id
1 'polypeptide(L)'
;MARDEPDFAWETVSDIEIENSRVVELQLTSQRWQGGVWTHSLVVYQPQHVVHQDKMLLFVTGGSTGKAPGIGDRAIGAALANLCGARVAMLHQVPNQPLLDGRREDELISETWLKYLETGDTSWPLLFPMVKSATKAMDALEQFSVEQGWPRPDGFVIAGASKRGWTSWLTAATDSRIIATAPIVIDLLDFPAQMKHQLEMWGTHSEQIHAYTSKGLVPSDGQPRSQRVTKLWQMMDPIQYRQRLQMPKLLVVGANDRYWATDAMNLYWDRLEGDKYIHRVPNAGHNLGGGRMPALKTLAVFFQAVATGQQLPVLTWRASTTDEEVRLTVSSDTTPVKATLWEAFSDSLDFRDSVWQPTSMTPKDGDWVGISQRETGHHAAFAELTFSANGMLYSLATLVYCQ
;
A
#
# COMPACT_ATOMS: atom_id res chain seq x y z
N MET A 1 17.91 -10.51 -4.47
CA MET A 1 17.02 -11.56 -3.92
C MET A 1 17.47 -13.00 -4.23
N ALA A 2 18.46 -13.23 -5.10
CA ALA A 2 18.87 -14.59 -5.51
C ALA A 2 19.72 -15.37 -4.48
N ARG A 3 19.89 -14.89 -3.24
CA ARG A 3 20.59 -15.62 -2.19
C ARG A 3 19.77 -16.84 -1.76
N ASP A 4 20.40 -17.99 -1.69
CA ASP A 4 19.83 -19.21 -1.13
C ASP A 4 19.49 -19.02 0.35
N GLU A 5 18.35 -19.58 0.77
CA GLU A 5 17.90 -19.54 2.15
C GLU A 5 17.82 -20.98 2.69
N PRO A 6 18.94 -21.55 3.18
CA PRO A 6 18.97 -22.94 3.63
C PRO A 6 18.12 -23.19 4.88
N ASP A 7 17.83 -22.13 5.65
CA ASP A 7 16.93 -22.18 6.80
C ASP A 7 15.44 -22.16 6.38
N PHE A 8 15.11 -21.99 5.09
CA PHE A 8 13.73 -21.96 4.62
C PHE A 8 13.01 -23.27 4.94
N ALA A 9 11.91 -23.17 5.68
CA ALA A 9 11.06 -24.28 6.06
C ALA A 9 9.66 -23.75 6.40
N TRP A 10 8.65 -24.60 6.33
CA TRP A 10 7.33 -24.30 6.86
C TRP A 10 6.65 -25.57 7.38
N GLU A 11 5.74 -25.40 8.33
CA GLU A 11 4.90 -26.48 8.86
C GLU A 11 3.51 -25.96 9.21
N THR A 12 2.51 -26.84 9.13
CA THR A 12 1.13 -26.52 9.55
C THR A 12 1.02 -26.54 11.06
N VAL A 13 0.61 -25.42 11.66
CA VAL A 13 0.41 -25.25 13.11
C VAL A 13 -1.03 -25.49 13.52
N SER A 14 -1.98 -24.99 12.72
CA SER A 14 -3.40 -25.18 12.99
C SER A 14 -4.22 -25.16 11.70
N ASP A 15 -5.37 -25.81 11.75
CA ASP A 15 -6.36 -25.86 10.68
C ASP A 15 -7.74 -25.85 11.34
N ILE A 16 -8.44 -24.74 11.20
CA ILE A 16 -9.70 -24.47 11.90
C ILE A 16 -10.72 -23.87 10.94
N GLU A 17 -11.98 -23.82 11.36
CA GLU A 17 -13.04 -23.14 10.64
C GLU A 17 -13.50 -21.89 11.39
N ILE A 18 -13.59 -20.76 10.69
CA ILE A 18 -14.09 -19.48 11.22
C ILE A 18 -15.06 -18.89 10.19
N GLU A 19 -16.30 -18.61 10.59
CA GLU A 19 -17.30 -17.92 9.76
C GLU A 19 -17.43 -18.53 8.33
N ASN A 20 -17.57 -19.86 8.25
CA ASN A 20 -17.63 -20.63 6.99
C ASN A 20 -16.38 -20.53 6.10
N SER A 21 -15.24 -20.14 6.67
CA SER A 21 -13.94 -20.12 6.00
C SER A 21 -12.99 -21.06 6.70
N ARG A 22 -12.26 -21.89 5.93
CA ARG A 22 -11.15 -22.68 6.46
C ARG A 22 -9.95 -21.77 6.66
N VAL A 23 -9.34 -21.82 7.84
CA VAL A 23 -8.23 -20.99 8.25
C VAL A 23 -7.09 -21.90 8.67
N VAL A 24 -6.02 -21.92 7.88
CA VAL A 24 -4.82 -22.72 8.13
C VAL A 24 -3.67 -21.80 8.50
N GLU A 25 -3.08 -22.01 9.67
CA GLU A 25 -1.90 -21.29 10.10
C GLU A 25 -0.65 -22.12 9.84
N LEU A 26 0.29 -21.55 9.09
CA LEU A 26 1.61 -22.11 8.84
C LEU A 26 2.65 -21.34 9.66
N GLN A 27 3.55 -22.06 10.31
CA GLN A 27 4.79 -21.49 10.84
C GLN A 27 5.81 -21.49 9.70
N LEU A 28 6.18 -20.31 9.22
CA LEU A 28 7.15 -20.12 8.13
C LEU A 28 8.49 -19.66 8.71
N THR A 29 9.58 -20.32 8.37
CA THR A 29 10.94 -19.78 8.46
C THR A 29 11.34 -19.25 7.09
N SER A 30 11.56 -17.94 6.97
CA SER A 30 11.85 -17.32 5.66
C SER A 30 13.33 -17.32 5.33
N GLN A 31 14.19 -16.97 6.28
CA GLN A 31 15.60 -16.67 6.04
C GLN A 31 16.37 -16.55 7.35
N ARG A 32 17.70 -16.37 7.22
CA ARG A 32 18.54 -15.81 8.27
C ARG A 32 19.04 -14.43 7.89
N TRP A 33 18.89 -13.47 8.79
CA TRP A 33 19.31 -12.09 8.61
C TRP A 33 20.08 -11.60 9.84
N GLN A 34 21.30 -11.09 9.62
CA GLN A 34 22.22 -10.63 10.67
C GLN A 34 22.38 -11.65 11.82
N GLY A 35 22.51 -12.93 11.47
CA GLY A 35 22.67 -14.04 12.41
C GLY A 35 21.36 -14.60 12.98
N GLY A 36 20.26 -13.85 12.95
CA GLY A 36 18.96 -14.26 13.48
C GLY A 36 18.08 -14.97 12.44
N VAL A 37 17.41 -16.06 12.85
CA VAL A 37 16.41 -16.77 12.04
C VAL A 37 15.10 -16.00 12.05
N TRP A 38 14.52 -15.74 10.88
CA TRP A 38 13.25 -15.04 10.75
C TRP A 38 12.09 -16.02 10.59
N THR A 39 11.17 -15.98 11.55
CA THR A 39 9.97 -16.81 11.59
C THR A 39 8.68 -15.99 11.51
N HIS A 40 7.66 -16.53 10.89
CA HIS A 40 6.41 -15.83 10.57
C HIS A 40 5.21 -16.74 10.80
N SER A 41 4.11 -16.17 11.30
CA SER A 41 2.78 -16.77 11.16
C SER A 41 2.23 -16.39 9.78
N LEU A 42 2.07 -17.40 8.92
CA LEU A 42 1.50 -17.27 7.58
C LEU A 42 0.14 -17.96 7.59
N VAL A 43 -0.93 -17.16 7.59
CA VAL A 43 -2.30 -17.68 7.72
C VAL A 43 -3.00 -17.68 6.37
N VAL A 44 -3.47 -18.84 5.93
CA VAL A 44 -4.22 -19.04 4.69
C VAL A 44 -5.71 -19.13 5.01
N TYR A 45 -6.48 -18.25 4.39
CA TYR A 45 -7.94 -18.19 4.48
C TYR A 45 -8.52 -18.70 3.16
N GLN A 46 -9.30 -19.76 3.24
CA GLN A 46 -10.05 -20.31 2.11
C GLN A 46 -11.55 -20.06 2.33
N PRO A 47 -12.22 -19.34 1.42
CA PRO A 47 -13.67 -19.19 1.47
C PRO A 47 -14.36 -20.52 1.14
N GLN A 48 -15.62 -20.68 1.54
CA GLN A 48 -16.40 -21.89 1.26
C GLN A 48 -16.43 -22.25 -0.24
N HIS A 49 -16.49 -21.22 -1.10
CA HIS A 49 -16.46 -21.36 -2.54
C HIS A 49 -15.29 -20.56 -3.13
N VAL A 50 -14.33 -21.25 -3.72
CA VAL A 50 -13.18 -20.64 -4.39
C VAL A 50 -13.49 -20.49 -5.88
N VAL A 51 -13.69 -19.26 -6.32
CA VAL A 51 -13.94 -18.89 -7.73
C VAL A 51 -12.63 -18.80 -8.50
N HIS A 52 -11.63 -18.09 -7.95
CA HIS A 52 -10.30 -17.97 -8.54
C HIS A 52 -9.36 -18.98 -7.87
N GLN A 53 -9.18 -20.13 -8.49
CA GLN A 53 -8.50 -21.27 -7.85
C GLN A 53 -6.97 -21.20 -7.87
N ASP A 54 -6.42 -20.54 -8.89
CA ASP A 54 -4.99 -20.44 -9.22
C ASP A 54 -4.40 -19.04 -8.95
N LYS A 55 -5.21 -18.09 -8.47
CA LYS A 55 -4.78 -16.76 -8.06
C LYS A 55 -4.91 -16.62 -6.54
N MET A 56 -3.97 -15.92 -5.91
CA MET A 56 -3.97 -15.71 -4.47
C MET A 56 -3.65 -14.26 -4.13
N LEU A 57 -4.29 -13.71 -3.10
CA LEU A 57 -3.89 -12.42 -2.54
C LEU A 57 -2.96 -12.65 -1.35
N LEU A 58 -1.76 -12.07 -1.39
CA LEU A 58 -0.81 -12.07 -0.29
C LEU A 58 -0.85 -10.71 0.43
N PHE A 59 -1.38 -10.68 1.63
CA PHE A 59 -1.44 -9.48 2.47
C PHE A 59 -0.29 -9.50 3.49
N VAL A 60 0.70 -8.63 3.31
CA VAL A 60 1.81 -8.47 4.25
C VAL A 60 1.37 -7.60 5.41
N THR A 61 1.50 -8.10 6.64
CA THR A 61 1.04 -7.42 7.85
C THR A 61 2.06 -7.48 8.99
N GLY A 62 1.75 -6.73 10.04
CA GLY A 62 2.59 -6.57 11.20
C GLY A 62 2.46 -7.70 12.22
N GLY A 63 2.89 -7.40 13.43
CA GLY A 63 2.90 -8.33 14.55
C GLY A 63 4.21 -8.26 15.31
N SER A 64 4.42 -9.25 16.17
CA SER A 64 5.67 -9.46 16.88
C SER A 64 6.00 -10.93 16.89
N THR A 65 7.29 -11.25 16.80
CA THR A 65 7.78 -12.62 16.93
C THR A 65 7.25 -13.27 18.21
N GLY A 66 6.82 -14.53 18.10
CA GLY A 66 6.24 -15.28 19.23
C GLY A 66 4.81 -14.87 19.62
N LYS A 67 4.18 -13.94 18.90
CA LYS A 67 2.74 -13.62 19.07
C LYS A 67 1.95 -14.11 17.87
N ALA A 68 0.97 -14.97 18.13
CA ALA A 68 0.01 -15.41 17.13
C ALA A 68 -0.93 -14.26 16.69
N PRO A 69 -1.47 -14.31 15.46
CA PRO A 69 -2.49 -13.36 15.00
C PRO A 69 -3.73 -13.35 15.88
N GLY A 70 -4.31 -12.16 16.09
CA GLY A 70 -5.50 -12.01 16.90
C GLY A 70 -6.79 -12.42 16.17
N ILE A 71 -7.91 -12.52 16.90
CA ILE A 71 -9.24 -12.81 16.33
C ILE A 71 -9.62 -11.76 15.27
N GLY A 72 -9.36 -10.48 15.53
CA GLY A 72 -9.65 -9.40 14.59
C GLY A 72 -8.87 -9.51 13.28
N ASP A 73 -7.61 -9.94 13.34
CA ASP A 73 -6.81 -10.20 12.13
C ASP A 73 -7.40 -11.35 11.32
N ARG A 74 -7.80 -12.42 12.00
CA ARG A 74 -8.43 -13.59 11.37
C ARG A 74 -9.78 -13.25 10.72
N ALA A 75 -10.59 -12.41 11.34
CA ALA A 75 -11.83 -11.93 10.76
C ALA A 75 -11.59 -11.10 9.48
N ILE A 76 -10.57 -10.24 9.45
CA ILE A 76 -10.21 -9.47 8.25
C ILE A 76 -9.76 -10.41 7.12
N GLY A 77 -8.91 -11.39 7.41
CA GLY A 77 -8.45 -12.37 6.43
C GLY A 77 -9.60 -13.18 5.83
N ALA A 78 -10.51 -13.69 6.67
CA ALA A 78 -11.69 -14.42 6.23
C ALA A 78 -12.64 -13.54 5.40
N ALA A 79 -12.90 -12.30 5.84
CA ALA A 79 -13.72 -11.36 5.09
C ALA A 79 -13.11 -11.06 3.71
N LEU A 80 -11.80 -10.82 3.63
CA LEU A 80 -11.12 -10.56 2.37
C LEU A 80 -11.15 -11.79 1.44
N ALA A 81 -10.98 -13.00 1.98
CA ALA A 81 -11.08 -14.24 1.21
C ALA A 81 -12.47 -14.42 0.58
N ASN A 82 -13.53 -14.16 1.35
CA ASN A 82 -14.90 -14.21 0.86
C ASN A 82 -15.18 -13.11 -0.18
N LEU A 83 -14.74 -11.87 0.05
CA LEU A 83 -14.90 -10.78 -0.90
C LEU A 83 -14.14 -11.05 -2.20
N CYS A 84 -12.92 -11.58 -2.14
CA CYS A 84 -12.13 -11.92 -3.31
C CYS A 84 -12.69 -13.14 -4.06
N GLY A 85 -13.44 -14.03 -3.41
CA GLY A 85 -13.80 -15.33 -3.97
C GLY A 85 -12.56 -16.20 -4.25
N ALA A 86 -11.51 -16.04 -3.45
CA ALA A 86 -10.22 -16.66 -3.66
C ALA A 86 -9.51 -16.94 -2.33
N ARG A 87 -8.47 -17.76 -2.39
CA ARG A 87 -7.59 -17.96 -1.23
C ARG A 87 -6.83 -16.67 -0.97
N VAL A 88 -6.75 -16.30 0.30
CA VAL A 88 -6.00 -15.13 0.78
C VAL A 88 -4.99 -15.62 1.80
N ALA A 89 -3.76 -15.16 1.70
CA ALA A 89 -2.74 -15.42 2.70
C ALA A 89 -2.38 -14.12 3.43
N MET A 90 -2.37 -14.13 4.76
CA MET A 90 -1.84 -13.04 5.56
C MET A 90 -0.48 -13.43 6.13
N LEU A 91 0.56 -12.68 5.74
CA LEU A 91 1.92 -12.87 6.23
C LEU A 91 2.17 -11.92 7.41
N HIS A 92 2.15 -12.45 8.62
CA HIS A 92 2.37 -11.68 9.85
C HIS A 92 3.84 -11.55 10.19
N GLN A 93 4.12 -10.67 11.18
CA GLN A 93 5.44 -10.49 11.77
C GLN A 93 6.47 -10.06 10.73
N VAL A 94 6.06 -9.14 9.85
CA VAL A 94 6.94 -8.43 8.92
C VAL A 94 7.00 -6.95 9.33
N PRO A 95 8.16 -6.44 9.80
CA PRO A 95 9.43 -7.17 10.01
C PRO A 95 9.37 -8.15 11.19
N ASN A 96 10.34 -9.07 11.25
CA ASN A 96 10.49 -10.07 12.31
C ASN A 96 10.97 -9.44 13.63
N GLN A 97 10.13 -8.61 14.24
CA GLN A 97 10.47 -7.70 15.33
C GLN A 97 9.91 -8.17 16.70
N PRO A 98 10.48 -7.73 17.84
CA PRO A 98 11.54 -6.72 17.99
C PRO A 98 12.94 -7.22 17.62
N LEU A 99 13.82 -6.33 17.14
CA LEU A 99 15.23 -6.60 16.81
C LEU A 99 16.12 -5.45 17.27
N LEU A 100 17.44 -5.62 17.24
CA LEU A 100 18.43 -4.58 17.55
C LEU A 100 18.11 -3.84 18.87
N ASP A 101 18.14 -4.58 19.97
CA ASP A 101 17.84 -4.06 21.32
C ASP A 101 16.40 -3.57 21.49
N GLY A 102 15.44 -4.36 21.03
CA GLY A 102 14.01 -4.14 21.31
C GLY A 102 13.29 -3.22 20.33
N ARG A 103 13.98 -2.72 19.29
CA ARG A 103 13.45 -1.79 18.29
C ARG A 103 12.37 -2.43 17.42
N ARG A 104 11.43 -1.58 16.97
CA ARG A 104 10.23 -1.94 16.21
C ARG A 104 9.93 -0.87 15.16
N GLU A 105 9.16 -1.24 14.14
CA GLU A 105 8.58 -0.33 13.15
C GLU A 105 9.64 0.65 12.58
N ASP A 106 9.35 1.96 12.49
CA ASP A 106 10.25 2.97 11.90
C ASP A 106 11.56 3.15 12.69
N GLU A 107 11.54 2.95 14.01
CA GLU A 107 12.76 2.95 14.82
C GLU A 107 13.71 1.82 14.42
N LEU A 108 13.17 0.66 14.07
CA LEU A 108 13.98 -0.46 13.58
C LEU A 108 14.51 -0.19 12.18
N ILE A 109 13.67 0.32 11.26
CA ILE A 109 14.10 0.63 9.88
C ILE A 109 15.23 1.66 9.90
N SER A 110 15.02 2.79 10.58
CA SER A 110 16.01 3.86 10.68
C SER A 110 17.32 3.40 11.34
N GLU A 111 17.26 2.49 12.32
CA GLU A 111 18.48 1.89 12.90
C GLU A 111 19.27 1.07 11.87
N THR A 112 18.57 0.27 11.05
CA THR A 112 19.25 -0.51 10.00
C THR A 112 19.89 0.38 8.94
N TRP A 113 19.32 1.57 8.70
CA TRP A 113 19.90 2.56 7.80
C TRP A 113 21.20 3.13 8.37
N LEU A 114 21.25 3.45 9.66
CA LEU A 114 22.49 3.85 10.32
C LEU A 114 23.56 2.75 10.22
N LYS A 115 23.18 1.48 10.42
CA LYS A 115 24.11 0.35 10.27
C LYS A 115 24.66 0.22 8.85
N TYR A 116 23.83 0.45 7.83
CA TYR A 116 24.29 0.55 6.45
C TYR A 116 25.27 1.71 6.24
N LEU A 117 24.96 2.90 6.78
CA LEU A 117 25.84 4.06 6.63
C LEU A 117 27.19 3.86 7.32
N GLU A 118 27.21 3.20 8.49
CA GLU A 118 28.40 2.82 9.25
C GLU A 118 29.26 1.81 8.48
N THR A 119 28.66 0.69 8.07
CA THR A 119 29.40 -0.48 7.57
C THR A 119 29.58 -0.51 6.06
N GLY A 120 28.68 0.12 5.30
CA GLY A 120 28.55 -0.02 3.85
C GLY A 120 27.91 -1.33 3.38
N ASP A 121 27.52 -2.24 4.28
CA ASP A 121 26.93 -3.52 3.93
C ASP A 121 25.45 -3.38 3.53
N THR A 122 25.18 -3.57 2.24
CA THR A 122 23.85 -3.45 1.63
C THR A 122 22.84 -4.50 2.10
N SER A 123 23.23 -5.47 2.91
CA SER A 123 22.31 -6.43 3.54
C SER A 123 21.60 -5.86 4.78
N TRP A 124 22.03 -4.71 5.30
CA TRP A 124 21.43 -4.07 6.46
C TRP A 124 20.02 -3.50 6.24
N PRO A 125 19.71 -2.74 5.18
CA PRO A 125 18.42 -2.05 5.11
C PRO A 125 17.21 -3.00 5.23
N LEU A 126 16.39 -2.79 6.28
CA LEU A 126 15.39 -3.75 6.76
C LEU A 126 14.32 -4.15 5.73
N LEU A 127 14.04 -3.30 4.75
CA LEU A 127 13.03 -3.62 3.73
C LEU A 127 13.44 -4.81 2.88
N PHE A 128 14.73 -5.05 2.65
CA PHE A 128 15.18 -6.20 1.87
C PHE A 128 14.86 -7.56 2.51
N PRO A 129 15.17 -7.83 3.80
CA PRO A 129 14.69 -9.05 4.43
C PRO A 129 13.15 -9.06 4.56
N MET A 130 12.46 -7.92 4.70
CA MET A 130 10.98 -7.91 4.66
C MET A 130 10.42 -8.39 3.31
N VAL A 131 11.00 -7.92 2.20
CA VAL A 131 10.66 -8.39 0.83
C VAL A 131 10.95 -9.89 0.72
N LYS A 132 12.05 -10.37 1.31
CA LYS A 132 12.42 -11.80 1.25
C LYS A 132 11.42 -12.65 2.01
N SER A 133 10.88 -12.18 3.13
CA SER A 133 9.77 -12.84 3.82
C SER A 133 8.56 -13.02 2.90
N ALA A 134 8.20 -12.00 2.10
CA ALA A 134 7.09 -12.10 1.14
C ALA A 134 7.38 -13.10 0.00
N THR A 135 8.57 -13.06 -0.59
CA THR A 135 9.02 -14.05 -1.59
C THR A 135 8.97 -15.47 -1.05
N LYS A 136 9.43 -15.69 0.19
CA LYS A 136 9.42 -17.01 0.83
C LYS A 136 8.05 -17.46 1.30
N ALA A 137 7.15 -16.54 1.62
CA ALA A 137 5.75 -16.87 1.80
C ALA A 137 5.15 -17.42 0.51
N MET A 138 5.42 -16.83 -0.66
CA MET A 138 4.94 -17.38 -1.93
C MET A 138 5.51 -18.77 -2.23
N ASP A 139 6.80 -19.03 -1.92
CA ASP A 139 7.38 -20.38 -2.03
C ASP A 139 6.63 -21.40 -1.16
N ALA A 140 6.34 -21.04 0.10
CA ALA A 140 5.58 -21.89 1.02
C ALA A 140 4.14 -22.10 0.57
N LEU A 141 3.46 -21.05 0.08
CA LEU A 141 2.08 -21.13 -0.42
C LEU A 141 1.96 -22.02 -1.66
N GLU A 142 2.93 -21.99 -2.55
CA GLU A 142 2.97 -22.90 -3.70
C GLU A 142 3.13 -24.36 -3.28
N GLN A 143 4.04 -24.63 -2.34
CA GLN A 143 4.26 -25.98 -1.80
C GLN A 143 3.04 -26.48 -1.02
N PHE A 144 2.47 -25.62 -0.17
CA PHE A 144 1.27 -25.90 0.61
C PHE A 144 0.05 -26.17 -0.29
N SER A 145 -0.14 -25.38 -1.36
CA SER A 145 -1.22 -25.65 -2.33
C SER A 145 -1.11 -27.05 -2.94
N VAL A 146 0.10 -27.50 -3.28
CA VAL A 146 0.31 -28.87 -3.79
C VAL A 146 -0.02 -29.91 -2.73
N GLU A 147 0.41 -29.72 -1.47
CA GLU A 147 0.09 -30.62 -0.36
C GLU A 147 -1.42 -30.74 -0.13
N GLN A 148 -2.17 -29.64 -0.27
CA GLN A 148 -3.62 -29.61 -0.12
C GLN A 148 -4.38 -30.11 -1.36
N GLY A 149 -3.70 -30.49 -2.45
CA GLY A 149 -4.33 -30.89 -3.70
C GLY A 149 -4.99 -29.73 -4.46
N TRP A 150 -4.61 -28.49 -4.17
CA TRP A 150 -5.09 -27.30 -4.88
C TRP A 150 -4.24 -27.02 -6.12
N PRO A 151 -4.75 -26.26 -7.10
CA PRO A 151 -3.92 -25.69 -8.13
C PRO A 151 -2.78 -24.87 -7.50
N ARG A 152 -1.55 -25.08 -8.00
CA ARG A 152 -0.42 -24.21 -7.64
C ARG A 152 -0.76 -22.79 -8.09
N PRO A 153 -0.64 -21.77 -7.23
CA PRO A 153 -0.86 -20.39 -7.65
C PRO A 153 0.11 -20.01 -8.77
N ASP A 154 -0.40 -19.43 -9.85
CA ASP A 154 0.40 -18.92 -10.97
C ASP A 154 0.51 -17.39 -10.96
N GLY A 155 -0.16 -16.72 -10.01
CA GLY A 155 -0.09 -15.29 -9.84
C GLY A 155 -0.57 -14.82 -8.47
N PHE A 156 0.13 -13.83 -7.92
CA PHE A 156 -0.18 -13.21 -6.64
C PHE A 156 -0.50 -11.72 -6.79
N VAL A 157 -1.57 -11.27 -6.14
CA VAL A 157 -1.77 -9.85 -5.86
C VAL A 157 -1.20 -9.57 -4.48
N ILE A 158 -0.24 -8.66 -4.36
CA ILE A 158 0.38 -8.34 -3.07
C ILE A 158 -0.13 -7.02 -2.50
N ALA A 159 -0.50 -7.00 -1.23
CA ALA A 159 -0.95 -5.81 -0.53
C ALA A 159 -0.26 -5.68 0.83
N GLY A 160 -0.27 -4.48 1.40
CA GLY A 160 0.21 -4.24 2.75
C GLY A 160 0.05 -2.79 3.14
N ALA A 161 -0.02 -2.52 4.45
CA ALA A 161 -0.21 -1.16 4.96
C ALA A 161 1.10 -0.56 5.51
N SER A 162 1.30 0.73 5.29
CA SER A 162 2.44 1.51 5.80
C SER A 162 3.75 0.89 5.30
N LYS A 163 4.69 0.57 6.18
CA LYS A 163 5.94 -0.16 5.89
C LYS A 163 5.74 -1.48 5.15
N ARG A 164 4.58 -2.13 5.30
CA ARG A 164 4.27 -3.37 4.57
C ARG A 164 3.76 -3.06 3.17
N GLY A 165 3.13 -1.91 2.95
CA GLY A 165 2.87 -1.39 1.61
C GLY A 165 4.17 -0.99 0.90
N TRP A 166 5.14 -0.46 1.65
CA TRP A 166 6.49 -0.26 1.13
C TRP A 166 7.13 -1.59 0.71
N THR A 167 6.94 -2.63 1.52
CA THR A 167 7.38 -3.99 1.19
C THR A 167 6.64 -4.54 -0.03
N SER A 168 5.34 -4.29 -0.18
CA SER A 168 4.56 -4.75 -1.34
C SER A 168 5.05 -4.13 -2.64
N TRP A 169 5.40 -2.84 -2.64
CA TRP A 169 6.06 -2.17 -3.77
C TRP A 169 7.38 -2.86 -4.16
N LEU A 170 8.29 -3.03 -3.21
CA LEU A 170 9.62 -3.60 -3.49
C LEU A 170 9.56 -5.08 -3.85
N THR A 171 8.56 -5.81 -3.35
CA THR A 171 8.31 -7.22 -3.72
C THR A 171 7.81 -7.33 -5.15
N ALA A 172 6.84 -6.49 -5.55
CA ALA A 172 6.36 -6.42 -6.92
C ALA A 172 7.48 -6.08 -7.92
N ALA A 173 8.43 -5.22 -7.52
CA ALA A 173 9.59 -4.86 -8.33
C ALA A 173 10.62 -5.98 -8.51
N THR A 174 10.53 -7.07 -7.73
CA THR A 174 11.60 -8.07 -7.63
C THR A 174 11.16 -9.51 -7.92
N ASP A 175 9.89 -9.84 -7.72
CA ASP A 175 9.36 -11.20 -7.89
C ASP A 175 8.29 -11.22 -9.00
N SER A 176 8.57 -11.94 -10.08
CA SER A 176 7.72 -11.98 -11.27
C SER A 176 6.39 -12.72 -11.09
N ARG A 177 6.21 -13.43 -9.96
CA ARG A 177 4.92 -14.04 -9.62
C ARG A 177 3.87 -13.02 -9.20
N ILE A 178 4.30 -11.79 -8.88
CA ILE A 178 3.37 -10.70 -8.57
C ILE A 178 2.73 -10.19 -9.85
N ILE A 179 1.41 -10.38 -9.96
CA ILE A 179 0.61 -9.93 -11.10
C ILE A 179 -0.09 -8.60 -10.85
N ALA A 180 -0.13 -8.12 -9.61
CA ALA A 180 -0.57 -6.78 -9.25
C ALA A 180 -0.13 -6.40 -7.81
N THR A 181 -0.09 -5.11 -7.51
CA THR A 181 0.24 -4.61 -6.15
C THR A 181 -0.79 -3.61 -5.64
N ALA A 182 -1.11 -3.65 -4.35
CA ALA A 182 -1.97 -2.70 -3.69
C ALA A 182 -1.33 -2.15 -2.41
N PRO A 183 -0.41 -1.17 -2.53
CA PRO A 183 0.18 -0.48 -1.39
C PRO A 183 -0.86 0.38 -0.67
N ILE A 184 -0.94 0.24 0.65
CA ILE A 184 -1.92 0.94 1.48
C ILE A 184 -1.20 1.91 2.42
N VAL A 185 -1.67 3.16 2.50
CA VAL A 185 -1.17 4.26 3.36
C VAL A 185 0.34 4.46 3.29
N ILE A 186 0.88 4.41 2.07
CA ILE A 186 2.31 4.61 1.80
C ILE A 186 2.49 5.44 0.53
N ASP A 187 2.01 6.68 0.58
CA ASP A 187 2.12 7.67 -0.52
C ASP A 187 3.56 8.23 -0.60
N LEU A 188 4.52 7.32 -0.76
CA LEU A 188 5.95 7.57 -0.63
C LEU A 188 6.68 6.97 -1.83
N LEU A 189 6.86 7.81 -2.84
CA LEU A 189 7.75 7.57 -3.98
C LEU A 189 8.45 8.89 -4.31
N ASP A 190 9.71 8.79 -4.72
CA ASP A 190 10.61 9.93 -4.93
C ASP A 190 10.96 10.68 -3.64
N PHE A 191 11.82 10.10 -2.81
CA PHE A 191 12.12 10.65 -1.47
C PHE A 191 12.63 12.10 -1.52
N PRO A 192 13.57 12.48 -2.39
CA PRO A 192 13.99 13.88 -2.49
C PRO A 192 12.84 14.83 -2.81
N ALA A 193 11.96 14.46 -3.76
CA ALA A 193 10.81 15.28 -4.10
C ALA A 193 9.84 15.39 -2.92
N GLN A 194 9.55 14.27 -2.24
CA GLN A 194 8.66 14.23 -1.08
C GLN A 194 9.16 15.12 0.07
N MET A 195 10.45 15.01 0.43
CA MET A 195 11.02 15.79 1.53
C MET A 195 11.06 17.28 1.20
N LYS A 196 11.38 17.63 -0.04
CA LYS A 196 11.30 19.02 -0.49
C LYS A 196 9.87 19.55 -0.42
N HIS A 197 8.90 18.77 -0.91
CA HIS A 197 7.50 19.16 -0.98
C HIS A 197 6.86 19.33 0.41
N GLN A 198 7.23 18.51 1.40
CA GLN A 198 6.79 18.72 2.79
C GLN A 198 7.24 20.08 3.35
N LEU A 199 8.47 20.51 3.05
CA LEU A 199 8.97 21.83 3.47
C LEU A 199 8.23 22.97 2.76
N GLU A 200 7.90 22.81 1.47
CA GLU A 200 7.14 23.80 0.70
C GLU A 200 5.69 23.94 1.22
N MET A 201 5.05 22.81 1.55
CA MET A 201 3.65 22.78 1.99
C MET A 201 3.47 23.13 3.47
N TRP A 202 4.38 22.68 4.34
CA TRP A 202 4.20 22.74 5.79
C TRP A 202 5.28 23.54 6.53
N GLY A 203 6.35 23.95 5.83
CA GLY A 203 7.52 24.59 6.45
C GLY A 203 8.38 23.65 7.31
N THR A 204 7.99 22.38 7.47
CA THR A 204 8.68 21.36 8.25
C THR A 204 8.42 19.97 7.68
N HIS A 205 9.29 19.03 8.00
CA HIS A 205 9.03 17.61 7.79
C HIS A 205 7.93 17.10 8.73
N SER A 206 7.19 16.09 8.29
CA SER A 206 6.16 15.41 9.08
C SER A 206 6.70 14.90 10.42
N GLU A 207 5.91 15.06 11.48
CA GLU A 207 6.20 14.46 12.78
C GLU A 207 6.24 12.93 12.73
N GLN A 208 5.59 12.31 11.73
CA GLN A 208 5.52 10.86 11.58
C GLN A 208 6.85 10.24 11.12
N ILE A 209 7.76 11.04 10.56
CA ILE A 209 9.09 10.57 10.13
C ILE A 209 10.20 10.94 11.14
N HIS A 210 9.83 11.25 12.38
CA HIS A 210 10.78 11.64 13.43
C HIS A 210 11.91 10.62 13.66
N ALA A 211 11.63 9.33 13.53
CA ALA A 211 12.63 8.26 13.64
C ALA A 211 13.79 8.42 12.64
N TYR A 212 13.55 9.09 11.51
CA TYR A 212 14.54 9.35 10.46
C TYR A 212 15.18 10.73 10.60
N THR A 213 14.38 11.78 10.87
CA THR A 213 14.87 13.16 10.98
C THR A 213 15.76 13.35 12.21
N SER A 214 15.39 12.77 13.37
CA SER A 214 16.19 12.84 14.61
C SER A 214 17.57 12.20 14.49
N LYS A 215 17.73 11.23 13.58
CA LYS A 215 18.98 10.52 13.30
C LYS A 215 19.79 11.13 12.15
N GLY A 216 19.34 12.26 11.60
CA GLY A 216 19.99 12.91 10.46
C GLY A 216 19.90 12.13 9.13
N LEU A 217 19.04 11.12 9.05
CA LEU A 217 18.81 10.32 7.84
C LEU A 217 17.99 11.07 6.80
N VAL A 218 17.17 12.01 7.26
CA VAL A 218 16.46 13.02 6.46
C VAL A 218 17.01 14.38 6.85
N PRO A 219 17.87 14.98 6.02
CA PRO A 219 18.44 16.30 6.28
C PRO A 219 17.37 17.41 6.25
N SER A 220 17.66 18.53 6.90
CA SER A 220 16.71 19.65 7.05
C SER A 220 16.28 20.29 5.73
N ASP A 221 17.09 20.20 4.68
CA ASP A 221 16.78 20.66 3.31
C ASP A 221 16.21 19.54 2.41
N GLY A 222 15.96 18.35 2.97
CA GLY A 222 15.38 17.22 2.25
C GLY A 222 16.32 16.55 1.24
N GLN A 223 17.61 16.90 1.23
CA GLN A 223 18.57 16.41 0.24
C GLN A 223 19.62 15.46 0.85
N PRO A 224 19.93 14.31 0.22
CA PRO A 224 20.94 13.39 0.73
C PRO A 224 22.35 14.03 0.71
N ARG A 225 23.11 13.90 1.80
CA ARG A 225 24.39 14.61 2.01
C ARG A 225 25.65 13.89 1.50
N SER A 226 25.54 12.61 1.16
CA SER A 226 26.70 11.83 0.69
C SER A 226 26.27 10.78 -0.33
N GLN A 227 27.20 10.32 -1.16
CA GLN A 227 26.95 9.26 -2.13
C GLN A 227 26.38 7.99 -1.48
N ARG A 228 26.80 7.66 -0.25
CA ARG A 228 26.27 6.49 0.48
C ARG A 228 24.83 6.70 0.92
N VAL A 229 24.47 7.89 1.40
CA VAL A 229 23.07 8.24 1.72
C VAL A 229 22.20 8.25 0.46
N THR A 230 22.71 8.83 -0.65
CA THR A 230 22.01 8.79 -1.95
C THR A 230 21.73 7.34 -2.38
N LYS A 231 22.74 6.46 -2.26
CA LYS A 231 22.56 5.03 -2.60
C LYS A 231 21.56 4.34 -1.68
N LEU A 232 21.55 4.65 -0.38
CA LEU A 232 20.54 4.14 0.55
C LEU A 232 19.13 4.54 0.10
N TRP A 233 18.89 5.81 -0.15
CA TRP A 233 17.59 6.29 -0.61
C TRP A 233 17.19 5.62 -1.91
N GLN A 234 18.10 5.52 -2.88
CA GLN A 234 17.84 4.83 -4.15
C GLN A 234 17.48 3.35 -3.97
N MET A 235 18.13 2.64 -3.05
CA MET A 235 17.81 1.24 -2.76
C MET A 235 16.42 1.08 -2.14
N MET A 236 15.99 2.08 -1.35
CA MET A 236 14.77 1.99 -0.57
C MET A 236 13.57 2.64 -1.28
N ASP A 237 13.76 3.52 -2.25
CA ASP A 237 12.69 4.23 -2.95
C ASP A 237 12.14 3.43 -4.14
N PRO A 238 10.87 2.98 -4.10
CA PRO A 238 10.34 2.14 -5.17
C PRO A 238 10.28 2.80 -6.56
N ILE A 239 10.35 4.14 -6.66
CA ILE A 239 10.33 4.84 -7.96
C ILE A 239 11.56 4.48 -8.83
N GLN A 240 12.64 4.04 -8.18
CA GLN A 240 13.86 3.59 -8.86
C GLN A 240 13.64 2.28 -9.62
N TYR A 241 12.60 1.52 -9.25
CA TYR A 241 12.25 0.24 -9.86
C TYR A 241 11.00 0.31 -10.75
N ARG A 242 10.49 1.52 -11.06
CA ARG A 242 9.21 1.72 -11.78
C ARG A 242 9.07 0.95 -13.10
N GLN A 243 10.17 0.72 -13.83
CA GLN A 243 10.17 -0.06 -15.08
C GLN A 243 9.83 -1.54 -14.86
N ARG A 244 9.96 -2.04 -13.63
CA ARG A 244 9.54 -3.40 -13.23
C ARG A 244 8.15 -3.41 -12.58
N LEU A 245 7.51 -2.25 -12.45
CA LEU A 245 6.23 -2.07 -11.78
C LEU A 245 5.11 -1.80 -12.80
N GLN A 246 5.19 -2.43 -13.98
CA GLN A 246 4.23 -2.25 -15.08
C GLN A 246 2.92 -3.02 -14.87
N MET A 247 2.88 -3.96 -13.92
CA MET A 247 1.64 -4.64 -13.56
C MET A 247 0.62 -3.66 -12.96
N PRO A 248 -0.69 -3.99 -12.98
CA PRO A 248 -1.72 -3.16 -12.37
C PRO A 248 -1.42 -2.83 -10.91
N LYS A 249 -1.77 -1.61 -10.48
CA LYS A 249 -1.59 -1.14 -9.10
C LYS A 249 -2.76 -0.35 -8.57
N LEU A 250 -3.14 -0.61 -7.31
CA LEU A 250 -4.15 0.13 -6.57
C LEU A 250 -3.52 0.84 -5.38
N LEU A 251 -3.40 2.16 -5.44
CA LEU A 251 -2.87 2.97 -4.34
C LEU A 251 -4.03 3.34 -3.43
N VAL A 252 -3.97 2.89 -2.17
CA VAL A 252 -5.00 3.15 -1.16
C VAL A 252 -4.46 4.13 -0.13
N VAL A 253 -5.06 5.31 0.01
CA VAL A 253 -4.55 6.37 0.91
C VAL A 253 -5.68 7.03 1.70
N GLY A 254 -5.33 7.63 2.84
CA GLY A 254 -6.22 8.54 3.56
C GLY A 254 -5.98 9.98 3.13
N ALA A 255 -7.02 10.79 2.97
CA ALA A 255 -6.90 12.18 2.55
C ALA A 255 -6.30 13.11 3.63
N ASN A 256 -6.26 12.64 4.88
CA ASN A 256 -5.70 13.34 6.05
C ASN A 256 -4.49 12.59 6.63
N ASP A 257 -3.82 11.76 5.82
CA ASP A 257 -2.61 11.06 6.30
C ASP A 257 -1.53 12.10 6.66
N ARG A 258 -1.04 12.03 7.89
CA ARG A 258 -0.09 13.00 8.44
C ARG A 258 1.35 12.71 8.00
N TYR A 259 1.61 11.57 7.36
CA TYR A 259 2.93 11.22 6.84
C TYR A 259 3.34 12.04 5.61
N TRP A 260 2.40 12.35 4.72
CA TRP A 260 2.69 12.87 3.37
C TRP A 260 1.82 14.10 3.05
N ALA A 261 2.34 14.99 2.21
CA ALA A 261 1.57 16.14 1.74
C ALA A 261 0.28 15.69 1.06
N THR A 262 -0.77 16.50 1.16
CA THR A 262 -2.12 16.16 0.69
C THR A 262 -2.17 15.77 -0.79
N ASP A 263 -1.27 16.33 -1.60
CA ASP A 263 -1.13 16.11 -3.04
C ASP A 263 0.17 15.36 -3.40
N ALA A 264 0.81 14.68 -2.43
CA ALA A 264 2.10 13.98 -2.58
C ALA A 264 2.16 13.03 -3.80
N MET A 265 1.04 12.40 -4.13
CA MET A 265 0.94 11.50 -5.28
C MET A 265 1.22 12.19 -6.63
N ASN A 266 1.03 13.51 -6.74
CA ASN A 266 1.32 14.31 -7.94
C ASN A 266 2.79 14.24 -8.34
N LEU A 267 3.70 14.05 -7.38
CA LEU A 267 5.14 14.03 -7.60
C LEU A 267 5.62 12.85 -8.46
N TYR A 268 4.82 11.78 -8.54
CA TYR A 268 5.26 10.54 -9.19
C TYR A 268 4.20 9.86 -10.06
N TRP A 269 2.91 10.23 -9.96
CA TRP A 269 1.82 9.54 -10.64
C TRP A 269 2.07 9.33 -12.13
N ASP A 270 2.50 10.37 -12.85
CA ASP A 270 2.73 10.32 -14.29
C ASP A 270 3.91 9.44 -14.70
N ARG A 271 4.82 9.17 -13.76
CA ARG A 271 5.99 8.30 -13.97
C ARG A 271 5.70 6.83 -13.71
N LEU A 272 4.54 6.49 -13.14
CA LEU A 272 4.10 5.11 -12.99
C LEU A 272 3.60 4.56 -14.33
N GLU A 273 4.12 3.40 -14.73
CA GLU A 273 3.77 2.69 -15.94
C GLU A 273 2.67 1.65 -15.68
N GLY A 274 1.92 1.27 -16.72
CA GLY A 274 0.82 0.31 -16.63
C GLY A 274 -0.43 0.83 -15.91
N ASP A 275 -1.41 -0.05 -15.73
CA ASP A 275 -2.67 0.31 -15.08
C ASP A 275 -2.42 0.75 -13.64
N LYS A 276 -3.07 1.85 -13.25
CA LYS A 276 -2.90 2.48 -11.95
C LYS A 276 -4.19 3.13 -11.50
N TYR A 277 -4.56 2.86 -10.26
CA TYR A 277 -5.83 3.24 -9.66
C TYR A 277 -5.59 3.86 -8.29
N ILE A 278 -6.49 4.76 -7.87
CA ILE A 278 -6.44 5.40 -6.56
C ILE A 278 -7.73 5.09 -5.83
N HIS A 279 -7.64 4.64 -4.58
CA HIS A 279 -8.74 4.70 -3.63
C HIS A 279 -8.33 5.65 -2.51
N ARG A 280 -9.05 6.77 -2.36
CA ARG A 280 -8.77 7.77 -1.33
C ARG A 280 -9.90 7.83 -0.34
N VAL A 281 -9.61 7.58 0.93
CA VAL A 281 -10.58 7.68 2.01
C VAL A 281 -10.61 9.13 2.54
N PRO A 282 -11.71 9.88 2.33
CA PRO A 282 -11.84 11.23 2.87
C PRO A 282 -11.93 11.20 4.41
N ASN A 283 -11.45 12.24 5.07
CA ASN A 283 -11.51 12.39 6.54
C ASN A 283 -10.80 11.28 7.32
N ALA A 284 -9.84 10.61 6.70
CA ALA A 284 -9.10 9.52 7.31
C ALA A 284 -7.59 9.74 7.21
N GLY A 285 -6.89 9.48 8.31
CA GLY A 285 -5.44 9.47 8.35
C GLY A 285 -4.86 8.07 8.06
N HIS A 286 -3.67 7.81 8.60
CA HIS A 286 -2.89 6.60 8.35
C HIS A 286 -3.58 5.27 8.72
N ASN A 287 -4.63 5.32 9.54
CA ASN A 287 -5.40 4.13 9.94
C ASN A 287 -6.61 3.85 9.03
N LEU A 288 -6.86 4.70 8.02
CA LEU A 288 -8.03 4.71 7.14
C LEU A 288 -9.40 4.89 7.84
N GLY A 289 -9.44 5.10 9.15
CA GLY A 289 -10.66 5.35 9.92
C GLY A 289 -11.84 4.43 9.56
N GLY A 290 -13.02 5.04 9.33
CA GLY A 290 -14.23 4.35 8.88
C GLY A 290 -14.17 3.79 7.45
N GLY A 291 -13.14 4.15 6.66
CA GLY A 291 -12.95 3.70 5.29
C GLY A 291 -12.23 2.37 5.12
N ARG A 292 -11.87 1.68 6.22
CA ARG A 292 -11.19 0.37 6.14
C ARG A 292 -11.97 -0.67 5.34
N MET A 293 -13.27 -0.83 5.60
CA MET A 293 -14.09 -1.82 4.89
C MET A 293 -14.32 -1.42 3.41
N PRO A 294 -14.64 -0.16 3.08
CA PRO A 294 -14.62 0.31 1.68
C PRO A 294 -13.30 0.05 0.94
N ALA A 295 -12.16 0.26 1.61
CA ALA A 295 -10.85 -0.02 1.03
C ALA A 295 -10.63 -1.52 0.78
N LEU A 296 -11.03 -2.39 1.72
CA LEU A 296 -10.98 -3.84 1.54
C LEU A 296 -11.89 -4.34 0.40
N LYS A 297 -13.09 -3.77 0.27
CA LYS A 297 -13.98 -4.07 -0.87
C LYS A 297 -13.37 -3.65 -2.19
N THR A 298 -12.76 -2.46 -2.25
CA THR A 298 -12.08 -1.97 -3.46
C THR A 298 -10.88 -2.85 -3.80
N LEU A 299 -10.09 -3.28 -2.80
CA LEU A 299 -9.01 -4.25 -2.97
C LEU A 299 -9.51 -5.60 -3.50
N ALA A 300 -10.63 -6.10 -2.99
CA ALA A 300 -11.21 -7.36 -3.45
C ALA A 300 -11.71 -7.26 -4.90
N VAL A 301 -12.37 -6.17 -5.28
CA VAL A 301 -12.78 -5.95 -6.68
C VAL A 301 -11.56 -5.81 -7.60
N PHE A 302 -10.52 -5.10 -7.16
CA PHE A 302 -9.25 -5.02 -7.89
C PHE A 302 -8.62 -6.41 -8.08
N PHE A 303 -8.60 -7.23 -7.03
CA PHE A 303 -8.15 -8.62 -7.11
C PHE A 303 -8.96 -9.42 -8.14
N GLN A 304 -10.30 -9.35 -8.10
CA GLN A 304 -11.17 -10.08 -9.03
C GLN A 304 -10.91 -9.70 -10.49
N ALA A 305 -10.73 -8.40 -10.76
CA ALA A 305 -10.43 -7.91 -12.10
C ALA A 305 -9.09 -8.47 -12.60
N VAL A 306 -8.02 -8.32 -11.80
CA VAL A 306 -6.69 -8.85 -12.12
C VAL A 306 -6.71 -10.37 -12.30
N ALA A 307 -7.39 -11.10 -11.42
CA ALA A 307 -7.49 -12.55 -11.47
C ALA A 307 -8.17 -13.08 -12.73
N THR A 308 -8.97 -12.24 -13.41
CA THR A 308 -9.68 -12.57 -14.66
C THR A 308 -9.09 -11.89 -15.89
N GLY A 309 -7.96 -11.19 -15.74
CA GLY A 309 -7.33 -10.42 -16.82
C GLY A 309 -8.14 -9.20 -17.27
N GLN A 310 -9.08 -8.73 -16.44
CA GLN A 310 -9.87 -7.53 -16.67
C GLN A 310 -9.23 -6.30 -16.02
N GLN A 311 -9.59 -5.12 -16.50
CA GLN A 311 -9.23 -3.84 -15.92
C GLN A 311 -10.39 -3.28 -15.08
N LEU A 312 -10.06 -2.50 -14.05
CA LEU A 312 -11.05 -1.61 -13.44
C LEU A 312 -11.31 -0.41 -14.38
N PRO A 313 -12.44 0.30 -14.19
CA PRO A 313 -12.76 1.48 -14.99
C PRO A 313 -11.59 2.45 -15.11
N VAL A 314 -11.30 2.86 -16.34
CA VAL A 314 -10.22 3.82 -16.63
C VAL A 314 -10.76 5.22 -16.44
N LEU A 315 -10.19 5.92 -15.44
CA LEU A 315 -10.44 7.33 -15.22
C LEU A 315 -9.42 8.18 -15.97
N THR A 316 -9.90 9.18 -16.69
CA THR A 316 -9.08 10.27 -17.21
C THR A 316 -9.64 11.58 -16.70
N TRP A 317 -8.79 12.55 -16.40
CA TRP A 317 -9.26 13.81 -15.85
C TRP A 317 -8.37 14.97 -16.24
N ARG A 318 -8.94 16.17 -16.14
CA ARG A 318 -8.25 17.45 -16.27
C ARG A 318 -8.57 18.29 -15.04
N ALA A 319 -7.54 18.93 -14.52
CA ALA A 319 -7.67 19.93 -13.46
C ALA A 319 -7.36 21.31 -14.00
N SER A 320 -8.11 22.31 -13.56
CA SER A 320 -7.79 23.72 -13.71
C SER A 320 -7.84 24.35 -12.32
N THR A 321 -6.76 25.03 -11.95
CA THR A 321 -6.57 25.59 -10.62
C THR A 321 -6.28 27.08 -10.74
N THR A 322 -7.04 27.89 -10.02
CA THR A 322 -6.82 29.34 -9.83
C THR A 322 -6.89 29.63 -8.33
N ASP A 323 -6.49 30.84 -7.92
CA ASP A 323 -6.55 31.27 -6.51
C ASP A 323 -7.93 31.11 -5.87
N GLU A 324 -9.01 31.15 -6.67
CA GLU A 324 -10.39 31.08 -6.19
C GLU A 324 -11.11 29.77 -6.51
N GLU A 325 -10.57 28.95 -7.44
CA GLU A 325 -11.28 27.79 -7.98
C GLU A 325 -10.37 26.59 -8.29
N VAL A 326 -10.76 25.40 -7.83
CA VAL A 326 -10.29 24.12 -8.36
C VAL A 326 -11.44 23.45 -9.10
N ARG A 327 -11.24 23.24 -10.40
CA ARG A 327 -12.17 22.56 -11.29
C ARG A 327 -11.61 21.23 -11.73
N LEU A 328 -12.41 20.17 -11.57
CA LEU A 328 -12.13 18.83 -12.07
C LEU A 328 -13.16 18.40 -13.10
N THR A 329 -12.69 18.02 -14.28
CA THR A 329 -13.48 17.33 -15.30
C THR A 329 -12.97 15.91 -15.43
N VAL A 330 -13.83 14.93 -15.17
CA VAL A 330 -13.48 13.51 -15.10
C VAL A 330 -14.30 12.71 -16.09
N SER A 331 -13.63 11.95 -16.94
CA SER A 331 -14.21 10.98 -17.86
C SER A 331 -13.93 9.57 -17.35
N SER A 332 -14.87 8.66 -17.58
CA SER A 332 -14.75 7.25 -17.24
C SER A 332 -15.26 6.41 -18.42
N ASP A 333 -14.55 5.34 -18.75
CA ASP A 333 -14.97 4.38 -19.78
C ASP A 333 -16.17 3.51 -19.35
N THR A 334 -16.47 3.50 -18.05
CA THR A 334 -17.60 2.82 -17.43
C THR A 334 -18.49 3.84 -16.75
N THR A 335 -19.81 3.72 -16.88
CA THR A 335 -20.75 4.62 -16.20
C THR A 335 -20.69 4.43 -14.68
N PRO A 336 -20.34 5.45 -13.89
CA PRO A 336 -20.34 5.36 -12.44
C PRO A 336 -21.77 5.39 -11.88
N VAL A 337 -21.95 4.77 -10.71
CA VAL A 337 -23.18 4.87 -9.91
C VAL A 337 -23.31 6.27 -9.30
N LYS A 338 -22.18 6.88 -8.94
CA LYS A 338 -22.10 8.22 -8.33
C LYS A 338 -20.76 8.86 -8.66
N ALA A 339 -20.75 10.17 -8.92
CA ALA A 339 -19.55 10.99 -8.96
C ALA A 339 -19.61 12.08 -7.88
N THR A 340 -18.57 12.16 -7.06
CA THR A 340 -18.46 13.07 -5.91
C THR A 340 -17.19 13.89 -6.04
N LEU A 341 -17.29 15.20 -5.89
CA LEU A 341 -16.15 16.06 -5.59
C LEU A 341 -15.98 16.09 -4.08
N TRP A 342 -14.80 15.72 -3.60
CA TRP A 342 -14.40 15.93 -2.21
C TRP A 342 -13.56 17.19 -2.15
N GLU A 343 -13.97 18.15 -1.33
CA GLU A 343 -13.29 19.43 -1.17
C GLU A 343 -12.93 19.70 0.30
N ALA A 344 -11.77 20.31 0.52
CA ALA A 344 -11.28 20.69 1.84
C ALA A 344 -10.74 22.12 1.79
N PHE A 345 -10.87 22.81 2.92
CA PHE A 345 -10.49 24.19 3.08
C PHE A 345 -9.51 24.32 4.25
N SER A 346 -8.46 25.14 4.09
CA SER A 346 -7.48 25.45 5.14
C SER A 346 -6.96 26.89 5.03
N ASP A 347 -6.48 27.47 6.11
CA ASP A 347 -5.84 28.80 6.07
C ASP A 347 -4.36 28.71 5.67
N SER A 348 -3.84 27.50 5.45
CA SER A 348 -2.51 27.21 4.93
C SER A 348 -2.58 26.06 3.93
N LEU A 349 -1.47 25.72 3.27
CA LEU A 349 -1.36 24.51 2.44
C LEU A 349 -1.33 23.20 3.25
N ASP A 350 -1.40 23.27 4.59
CA ASP A 350 -1.60 22.11 5.45
C ASP A 350 -3.08 21.77 5.61
N PHE A 351 -3.53 20.71 4.97
CA PHE A 351 -4.91 20.19 5.05
C PHE A 351 -5.06 19.00 5.99
N ARG A 352 -4.04 18.65 6.80
CA ARG A 352 -4.06 17.44 7.63
C ARG A 352 -5.24 17.43 8.62
N ASP A 353 -5.62 18.61 9.12
CA ASP A 353 -6.73 18.77 10.06
C ASP A 353 -8.02 19.30 9.39
N SER A 354 -8.01 19.48 8.06
CA SER A 354 -9.19 19.93 7.31
C SER A 354 -10.24 18.82 7.16
N VAL A 355 -11.50 19.24 7.11
CA VAL A 355 -12.64 18.34 6.81
C VAL A 355 -12.89 18.32 5.31
N TRP A 356 -12.88 17.12 4.73
CA TRP A 356 -13.27 16.86 3.35
C TRP A 356 -14.79 16.73 3.26
N GLN A 357 -15.42 17.65 2.52
CA GLN A 357 -16.85 17.71 2.32
C GLN A 357 -17.23 17.15 0.94
N PRO A 358 -18.28 16.33 0.84
CA PRO A 358 -18.73 15.79 -0.44
C PRO A 358 -19.72 16.72 -1.13
N THR A 359 -19.47 17.00 -2.41
CA THR A 359 -20.38 17.72 -3.31
C THR A 359 -20.64 16.85 -4.55
N SER A 360 -21.88 16.73 -5.01
CA SER A 360 -22.20 15.96 -6.22
C SER A 360 -21.60 16.61 -7.46
N MET A 361 -20.96 15.83 -8.32
CA MET A 361 -20.48 16.34 -9.62
C MET A 361 -21.62 16.40 -10.65
N THR A 362 -21.56 17.36 -11.55
CA THR A 362 -22.57 17.56 -12.60
C THR A 362 -22.15 16.81 -13.87
N PRO A 363 -23.01 15.96 -14.45
CA PRO A 363 -22.73 15.36 -15.75
C PRO A 363 -22.81 16.44 -16.84
N LYS A 364 -21.79 16.52 -17.70
CA LYS A 364 -21.70 17.48 -18.79
C LYS A 364 -20.94 16.86 -19.96
N ASP A 365 -21.57 16.79 -21.13
CA ASP A 365 -20.96 16.32 -22.38
C ASP A 365 -20.30 14.92 -22.29
N GLY A 366 -20.84 14.04 -21.44
CA GLY A 366 -20.29 12.70 -21.19
C GLY A 366 -19.28 12.62 -20.04
N ASP A 367 -18.85 13.76 -19.50
CA ASP A 367 -17.93 13.88 -18.37
C ASP A 367 -18.67 14.24 -17.08
N TRP A 368 -17.95 14.21 -15.96
CA TRP A 368 -18.38 14.71 -14.66
C TRP A 368 -17.56 15.93 -14.27
N VAL A 369 -18.24 17.04 -13.99
CA VAL A 369 -17.61 18.31 -13.63
C VAL A 369 -17.90 18.65 -12.17
N GLY A 370 -16.84 18.86 -11.40
CA GLY A 370 -16.86 19.38 -10.03
C GLY A 370 -16.08 20.68 -9.96
N ILE A 371 -16.58 21.61 -9.17
CA ILE A 371 -15.95 22.92 -8.95
C ILE A 371 -15.96 23.17 -7.44
N SER A 372 -14.79 23.34 -6.86
CA SER A 372 -14.62 23.86 -5.50
C SER A 372 -14.22 25.32 -5.60
N GLN A 373 -14.89 26.19 -4.83
CA GLN A 373 -14.64 27.63 -4.85
C GLN A 373 -14.41 28.16 -3.44
N ARG A 374 -13.46 29.09 -3.31
CA ARG A 374 -13.19 29.80 -2.06
C ARG A 374 -12.66 31.19 -2.33
N GLU A 375 -13.22 32.20 -1.65
CA GLU A 375 -12.80 33.60 -1.81
C GLU A 375 -11.44 33.91 -1.17
N THR A 376 -11.14 33.29 -0.03
CA THR A 376 -9.89 33.56 0.73
C THR A 376 -9.37 32.30 1.41
N GLY A 377 -8.06 32.08 1.39
CA GLY A 377 -7.40 30.90 1.97
C GLY A 377 -7.21 29.79 0.94
N HIS A 378 -6.74 28.63 1.40
CA HIS A 378 -6.39 27.53 0.53
C HIS A 378 -7.53 26.53 0.38
N HIS A 379 -7.60 25.89 -0.78
CA HIS A 379 -8.60 24.88 -1.07
C HIS A 379 -7.97 23.69 -1.79
N ALA A 380 -8.45 22.49 -1.50
CA ALA A 380 -8.00 21.25 -2.10
C ALA A 380 -9.20 20.45 -2.56
N ALA A 381 -9.11 19.81 -3.73
CA ALA A 381 -10.17 18.94 -4.21
C ALA A 381 -9.65 17.69 -4.93
N PHE A 382 -10.40 16.60 -4.82
CA PHE A 382 -10.28 15.43 -5.68
C PHE A 382 -11.66 14.88 -6.02
N ALA A 383 -11.78 14.19 -7.15
CA ALA A 383 -13.01 13.53 -7.54
C ALA A 383 -12.97 12.04 -7.17
N GLU A 384 -14.11 11.49 -6.80
CA GLU A 384 -14.35 10.08 -6.53
C GLU A 384 -15.53 9.59 -7.36
N LEU A 385 -15.30 8.56 -8.19
CA LEU A 385 -16.33 7.85 -8.91
C LEU A 385 -16.58 6.49 -8.25
N THR A 386 -17.83 6.24 -7.87
CA THR A 386 -18.30 4.98 -7.27
C THR A 386 -18.88 4.08 -8.34
N PHE A 387 -18.53 2.80 -8.30
CA PHE A 387 -18.97 1.76 -9.22
C PHE A 387 -19.57 0.58 -8.45
N SER A 388 -20.17 -0.35 -9.18
CA SER A 388 -20.70 -1.61 -8.63
C SER A 388 -20.13 -2.79 -9.39
N ALA A 389 -19.62 -3.79 -8.67
CA ALA A 389 -19.18 -5.07 -9.23
C ALA A 389 -19.65 -6.19 -8.30
N ASN A 390 -20.39 -7.18 -8.85
CA ASN A 390 -20.89 -8.33 -8.09
C ASN A 390 -21.66 -7.94 -6.80
N GLY A 391 -22.43 -6.84 -6.86
CA GLY A 391 -23.18 -6.32 -5.71
C GLY A 391 -22.34 -5.56 -4.68
N MET A 392 -21.03 -5.40 -4.90
CA MET A 392 -20.14 -4.60 -4.06
C MET A 392 -19.97 -3.21 -4.65
N LEU A 393 -20.14 -2.18 -3.81
CA LEU A 393 -19.71 -0.83 -4.14
C LEU A 393 -18.21 -0.69 -3.86
N TYR A 394 -17.51 -0.08 -4.83
CA TYR A 394 -16.11 0.31 -4.73
C TYR A 394 -15.94 1.68 -5.38
N SER A 395 -14.85 2.39 -5.06
CA SER A 395 -14.62 3.71 -5.61
C SER A 395 -13.18 3.89 -6.10
N LEU A 396 -13.06 4.68 -7.16
CA LEU A 396 -11.81 5.13 -7.75
C LEU A 396 -11.76 6.65 -7.68
N ALA A 397 -10.58 7.20 -7.42
CA ALA A 397 -10.37 8.63 -7.23
C ALA A 397 -9.35 9.20 -8.22
N THR A 398 -9.39 10.52 -8.39
CA THR A 398 -8.34 11.29 -9.08
C THR A 398 -7.21 11.66 -8.13
N LEU A 399 -6.19 12.32 -8.65
CA LEU A 399 -5.24 13.08 -7.84
C LEU A 399 -5.92 14.23 -7.08
N VAL A 400 -5.23 14.74 -6.05
CA VAL A 400 -5.64 15.96 -5.35
C VAL A 400 -4.97 17.16 -6.01
N TYR A 401 -5.72 18.23 -6.15
CA TYR A 401 -5.22 19.53 -6.58
C TYR A 401 -5.54 20.55 -5.50
N CYS A 402 -4.52 21.30 -5.08
CA CYS A 402 -4.65 22.34 -4.06
C CYS A 402 -4.10 23.67 -4.58
N GLN A 403 -4.66 24.76 -4.06
CA GLN A 403 -4.20 26.13 -4.26
C GLN A 403 -4.19 26.87 -2.94
#